data_AF-A0A520HIB8-F1
#
_entry.id   AF-A0A520HIB8-F1
#
_cell.length_a   1.000
_cell.length_b   1.000
_cell.length_c   1.000
_cell.angle_alpha   90.00
_cell.angle_beta   90.00
_cell.angle_gamma   90.00
#
_symmetry.space_group_name_H-M   'P 1'
#
loop_
_entity.id
_entity.type
_entity.pdbx_description
1 polymer ?
#
loop_
_entity_poly.entity_id
_entity_poly.type
_entity_poly.pdbx_seq_one_letter_code
_entity_poly.pdbx_strand_id
1 'polypeptide(L)'
;VEDDALSLGRRSSLELESRRFAEAQGYAVDWDAVGRLDDESLVNGIAQIAPFDAAAKQALLEAPEIETRAELIIQLMQFFGRHDGDERVTLQ
;
A
#
# COMPACT_ATOMS: atom_id res chain seq x y z
N VAL A 1 -9.08 13.08 -19.23
CA VAL A 1 -8.38 12.31 -18.18
C VAL A 1 -9.35 11.20 -17.86
N GLU A 2 -9.07 10.01 -18.35
CA GLU A 2 -9.92 8.85 -18.11
C GLU A 2 -10.02 8.60 -16.60
N ASP A 3 -11.19 8.16 -16.18
CA ASP A 3 -11.58 7.96 -14.80
C ASP A 3 -10.83 6.72 -14.28
N ASP A 4 -9.54 6.91 -13.95
CA ASP A 4 -8.72 5.91 -13.26
C ASP A 4 -9.20 5.84 -11.80
N ALA A 5 -10.42 5.33 -11.61
CA ALA A 5 -10.98 4.98 -10.33
C ALA A 5 -10.68 3.51 -10.03
N LEU A 6 -10.47 3.19 -8.76
CA LEU A 6 -10.33 1.79 -8.37
C LEU A 6 -11.68 1.09 -8.50
N SER A 7 -11.64 -0.16 -8.95
CA SER A 7 -12.75 -1.05 -8.75
C SER A 7 -13.05 -1.19 -7.25
N LEU A 8 -14.33 -1.32 -6.90
CA LEU A 8 -14.76 -1.49 -5.50
C LEU A 8 -14.04 -2.66 -4.80
N GLY A 9 -13.79 -3.75 -5.54
CA GLY A 9 -13.04 -4.90 -5.04
C GLY A 9 -11.58 -4.56 -4.75
N ARG A 10 -10.92 -3.79 -5.62
CA ARG A 10 -9.54 -3.36 -5.41
C ARG A 10 -9.42 -2.41 -4.23
N ARG A 11 -10.29 -1.40 -4.15
CA ARG A 11 -10.33 -0.46 -3.03
C ARG A 11 -10.53 -1.20 -1.70
N SER A 12 -11.50 -2.10 -1.64
CA SER A 12 -11.76 -2.90 -0.44
C SER A 12 -10.55 -3.77 -0.04
N SER A 13 -9.85 -4.34 -1.02
CA SER A 13 -8.67 -5.17 -0.77
C SER A 13 -7.50 -4.33 -0.25
N LEU A 14 -7.30 -3.14 -0.81
CA LEU A 14 -6.27 -2.20 -0.40
C LEU A 14 -6.50 -1.71 1.04
N GLU A 15 -7.72 -1.32 1.38
CA GLU A 15 -8.07 -0.89 2.73
C GLU A 15 -7.89 -2.02 3.76
N LEU A 16 -8.32 -3.25 3.41
CA LEU A 16 -8.17 -4.41 4.28
C LEU A 16 -6.70 -4.75 4.55
N GLU A 17 -5.87 -4.78 3.50
CA GLU A 17 -4.45 -5.08 3.66
C GLU A 17 -3.72 -3.97 4.41
N SER A 18 -4.06 -2.71 4.14
CA SER A 18 -3.51 -1.55 4.87
C SER A 18 -3.79 -1.64 6.37
N ARG A 19 -5.01 -2.06 6.75
CA ARG A 19 -5.39 -2.28 8.16
C ARG A 19 -4.53 -3.35 8.82
N ARG A 20 -4.43 -4.50 8.17
CA ARG A 20 -3.62 -5.62 8.68
C ARG A 20 -2.15 -5.24 8.81
N PHE A 21 -1.60 -4.56 7.81
CA PHE A 21 -0.23 -4.11 7.82
C PHE A 21 0.02 -3.10 8.96
N ALA A 22 -0.84 -2.10 9.11
CA ALA A 22 -0.73 -1.12 10.19
C ALA A 22 -0.84 -1.75 11.58
N GLU A 23 -1.78 -2.69 11.78
CA GLU A 23 -1.93 -3.44 13.03
C GLU A 23 -0.68 -4.27 13.33
N ALA A 24 -0.14 -4.97 12.34
CA ALA A 24 1.08 -5.77 12.50
C ALA A 24 2.30 -4.91 12.87
N GLN A 25 2.38 -3.69 12.32
CA GLN A 25 3.45 -2.71 12.61
C GLN A 25 3.20 -1.90 13.91
N GLY A 26 2.04 -2.08 14.57
CA GLY A 26 1.68 -1.35 15.78
C GLY A 26 1.32 0.13 15.54
N TYR A 27 0.92 0.50 14.33
CA TYR A 27 0.49 1.86 14.01
C TYR A 27 -0.95 2.12 14.44
N ALA A 28 -1.17 3.28 15.09
CA ALA A 28 -2.50 3.82 15.32
C ALA A 28 -2.92 4.67 14.11
N VAL A 29 -3.94 4.22 13.37
CA VAL A 29 -4.44 4.88 12.16
C VAL A 29 -5.91 5.27 12.36
N ASP A 30 -6.27 6.50 11.97
CA ASP A 30 -7.66 6.95 11.87
C ASP A 30 -8.30 6.42 10.58
N TRP A 31 -8.94 5.25 10.68
CA TRP A 31 -9.58 4.60 9.54
C TRP A 31 -10.82 5.32 9.01
N ASP A 32 -11.47 6.15 9.84
CA ASP A 32 -12.59 6.97 9.39
C ASP A 32 -12.09 8.08 8.46
N ALA A 33 -10.93 8.67 8.76
CA ALA A 33 -10.28 9.62 7.87
C ALA A 33 -9.82 8.97 6.57
N VAL A 34 -9.20 7.78 6.64
CA VAL A 34 -8.76 7.03 5.45
C VAL A 34 -9.94 6.71 4.53
N GLY A 35 -11.07 6.24 5.08
CA GLY A 35 -12.25 5.88 4.28
C GLY A 35 -12.90 7.05 3.54
N ARG A 36 -12.58 8.30 3.90
CA ARG A 36 -13.09 9.51 3.23
C ARG A 36 -12.22 9.98 2.06
N LEU A 37 -11.02 9.42 1.89
CA LEU A 37 -10.12 9.78 0.79
C LEU A 37 -10.68 9.28 -0.54
N ASP A 38 -10.41 10.03 -1.61
CA ASP A 38 -10.52 9.50 -2.97
C ASP A 38 -9.43 8.44 -3.22
N ASP A 39 -9.62 7.64 -4.27
CA ASP A 39 -8.74 6.49 -4.55
C ASP A 39 -7.28 6.90 -4.79
N GLU A 40 -7.05 8.00 -5.52
CA GLU A 40 -5.72 8.47 -5.87
C GLU A 40 -4.99 8.98 -4.62
N SER A 41 -5.69 9.76 -3.78
CA SER A 41 -5.16 10.21 -2.48
C SER A 41 -4.85 9.03 -1.55
N LEU A 42 -5.70 8.01 -1.51
CA LEU A 42 -5.49 6.80 -0.70
C LEU A 42 -4.23 6.06 -1.16
N VAL A 43 -4.13 5.74 -2.45
CA VAL A 43 -3.01 4.99 -3.04
C VAL A 43 -1.70 5.75 -2.85
N ASN A 44 -1.68 7.04 -3.16
CA ASN A 44 -0.47 7.86 -3.05
C ASN A 44 -0.06 8.07 -1.59
N GLY A 45 -1.02 8.30 -0.69
CA GLY A 45 -0.74 8.42 0.74
C GLY A 45 -0.10 7.16 1.31
N ILE A 46 -0.63 5.98 0.96
CA ILE A 46 -0.05 4.70 1.38
C ILE A 46 1.38 4.54 0.82
N ALA A 47 1.59 4.78 -0.48
CA ALA A 47 2.90 4.64 -1.12
C ALA A 47 3.98 5.54 -0.47
N GLN A 48 3.58 6.71 0.04
CA GLN A 48 4.48 7.66 0.69
C GLN A 48 4.79 7.28 2.14
N ILE A 49 3.77 6.89 2.92
CA ILE A 49 3.87 6.69 4.37
C ILE A 49 4.37 5.28 4.72
N ALA A 50 4.02 4.27 3.92
CA ALA A 50 4.42 2.91 4.19
C ALA A 50 5.97 2.77 4.18
N PRO A 51 6.55 1.94 5.08
CA PRO A 51 7.98 1.75 5.23
C PRO A 51 8.56 0.83 4.12
N PHE A 52 8.15 1.02 2.88
CA PHE A 52 8.71 0.33 1.73
C PHE A 52 10.14 0.82 1.44
N ASP A 53 10.99 -0.08 0.96
CA ASP A 53 12.33 0.25 0.53
C ASP A 53 12.36 1.10 -0.75
N ALA A 54 13.55 1.58 -1.13
CA ALA A 54 13.71 2.45 -2.29
C ALA A 54 13.32 1.77 -3.61
N ALA A 55 13.57 0.47 -3.75
CA ALA A 55 13.26 -0.28 -4.98
C ALA A 55 11.74 -0.44 -5.15
N ALA A 56 11.04 -0.82 -4.09
CA ALA A 56 9.58 -0.90 -4.06
C ALA A 56 8.94 0.46 -4.37
N LYS A 57 9.48 1.56 -3.82
CA LYS A 57 8.99 2.91 -4.11
C LYS A 57 9.22 3.33 -5.56
N GLN A 58 10.33 2.94 -6.19
CA GLN A 58 10.53 3.16 -7.62
C GLN A 58 9.53 2.36 -8.46
N ALA A 59 9.30 1.08 -8.15
CA ALA A 59 8.31 0.28 -8.85
C ALA A 59 6.90 0.88 -8.78
N LEU A 60 6.53 1.50 -7.65
CA LEU A 60 5.26 2.22 -7.51
C LEU A 60 5.18 3.49 -8.37
N LEU A 61 6.29 4.22 -8.55
CA LEU A 61 6.36 5.39 -9.42
C LEU A 61 6.31 5.01 -10.91
N GLU A 62 6.83 3.83 -11.26
CA GLU A 62 6.81 3.29 -12.61
C GLU A 62 5.48 2.63 -12.99
N ALA A 63 4.55 2.47 -12.04
CA ALA A 63 3.21 1.93 -12.28
C ALA A 63 2.22 3.07 -12.67
N PRO A 64 1.90 3.25 -13.97
CA PRO A 64 1.13 4.41 -14.44
C PRO A 64 -0.34 4.34 -13.97
N GLU A 65 -0.93 3.15 -14.05
CA GLU A 65 -2.35 2.94 -13.73
C GLU A 65 -2.57 2.75 -12.23
N ILE A 66 -3.62 3.38 -11.69
CA ILE A 66 -3.96 3.32 -10.27
C ILE A 66 -4.26 1.89 -9.80
N GLU A 67 -4.91 1.08 -10.64
CA GLU A 67 -5.23 -0.33 -10.36
C GLU A 67 -3.94 -1.15 -10.18
N THR A 68 -2.99 -0.98 -11.09
CA THR A 68 -1.68 -1.63 -11.03
C THR A 68 -0.89 -1.17 -9.81
N ARG A 69 -0.92 0.14 -9.49
CA ARG A 69 -0.24 0.69 -8.32
C ARG A 69 -0.85 0.17 -7.01
N ALA A 70 -2.18 0.13 -6.90
CA ALA A 70 -2.88 -0.42 -5.74
C ALA A 70 -2.61 -1.92 -5.56
N GLU A 71 -2.59 -2.69 -6.66
CA GLU A 71 -2.21 -4.10 -6.64
C GLU A 71 -0.80 -4.30 -6.09
N LEU A 72 0.15 -3.51 -6.59
CA LEU A 72 1.54 -3.57 -6.15
C LEU A 72 1.67 -3.23 -4.67
N ILE A 73 0.96 -2.21 -4.17
CA ILE A 73 0.93 -1.87 -2.73
C ILE A 73 0.47 -3.07 -1.89
N ILE A 74 -0.62 -3.73 -2.28
CA ILE A 74 -1.14 -4.91 -1.56
C ILE A 74 -0.07 -6.01 -1.50
N GLN A 75 0.58 -6.30 -2.63
CA GLN A 75 1.64 -7.32 -2.69
C GLN A 75 2.84 -6.95 -1.80
N LEU A 76 3.27 -5.68 -1.83
CA LEU A 76 4.36 -5.18 -1.01
C LEU A 76 4.02 -5.27 0.49
N MET A 77 2.83 -4.84 0.91
CA MET A 77 2.38 -4.97 2.30
C MET A 77 2.41 -6.42 2.78
N GLN A 78 1.95 -7.36 1.94
CA GLN A 78 2.01 -8.78 2.26
C GLN A 78 3.46 -9.31 2.34
N PHE A 79 4.38 -8.76 1.54
CA PHE A 79 5.79 -9.14 1.58
C PHE A 79 6.49 -8.60 2.84
N PHE A 80 6.37 -7.29 3.09
CA PHE A 80 6.99 -6.61 4.24
C PHE A 80 6.33 -7.03 5.57
N GLY A 81 5.02 -7.25 5.59
CA GLY A 81 4.28 -7.67 6.78
C GLY A 81 4.59 -9.09 7.25
N ARG A 82 5.20 -9.92 6.39
CA ARG A 82 5.72 -11.25 6.76
C ARG A 82 7.15 -11.21 7.31
N HIS A 83 7.92 -10.16 7.01
CA HIS A 83 9.33 -10.07 7.35
C HIS A 83 9.61 -9.48 8.74
N ASP A 84 8.61 -8.98 9.47
CA ASP A 84 8.81 -8.39 10.81
C ASP A 84 9.11 -9.43 11.92
N GLY A 85 9.33 -10.70 11.53
CA GLY A 85 9.80 -11.77 12.39
C GLY A 85 11.19 -12.32 12.06
N ASP A 86 11.82 -11.93 10.94
CA ASP A 86 13.17 -12.39 10.62
C ASP A 86 14.04 -11.32 9.94
N GLU A 87 15.25 -11.28 10.47
CA GLU A 87 16.33 -10.34 10.29
C GLU A 87 16.68 -10.04 8.83
N ARG A 88 16.88 -8.74 8.53
CA ARG A 88 17.67 -8.16 7.43
C ARG A 88 17.84 -9.05 6.18
N VAL A 89 17.12 -8.73 5.12
CA VAL A 89 17.50 -9.13 3.76
C VAL A 89 18.82 -8.44 3.39
N THR A 90 19.96 -9.09 3.66
CA THR A 90 21.19 -8.81 2.92
C THR A 90 21.05 -9.46 1.55
N LEU A 91 20.88 -8.65 0.50
CA LEU A 91 21.23 -9.07 -0.85
C LEU A 91 22.77 -9.04 -0.92
N GLN A 92 23.39 -10.22 -0.80
CA GLN A 92 24.79 -10.45 -1.16
C GLN A 92 24.88 -11.03 -2.57
#